data_AF-A0ABD1JUE4-F1
#
_entry.id   AF-A0ABD1JUE4-F1
#
_cell.length_a   1.000
_cell.length_b   1.000
_cell.length_c   1.000
_cell.angle_alpha   90.00
_cell.angle_beta   90.00
_cell.angle_gamma   90.00
#
_symmetry.space_group_name_H-M   'P 1'
#
loop_
_entity.id
_entity.type
_entity.pdbx_description
1 polymer ?
#
loop_
_entity_poly.entity_id
_entity_poly.type
_entity_poly.pdbx_seq_one_letter_code
_entity_poly.pdbx_strand_id
1 'polypeptide(L)'
;MKTILSLALLLPALLFTSDAVQVRDGEDIFSLESVRVLQELAGPLDGKVMKASPRLSQTSYTSVCNHPTLPQEFVPVCYQEGAAMRLARLGAVPLDVCEICAFVACTGC
;
A
#
# COMPACT_ATOMS: atom_id res chain seq x y z
N MET A 1 -28.22 7.54 -30.91
CA MET A 1 -28.33 8.33 -29.66
C MET A 1 -28.34 7.46 -28.41
N LYS A 2 -29.19 6.43 -28.31
CA LYS A 2 -29.21 5.51 -27.14
C LYS A 2 -27.85 4.83 -26.85
N THR A 3 -27.18 4.30 -27.88
CA THR A 3 -25.89 3.60 -27.74
C THR A 3 -24.75 4.49 -27.29
N ILE A 4 -24.76 5.76 -27.71
CA ILE A 4 -23.75 6.77 -27.33
C ILE A 4 -23.91 7.12 -25.85
N LEU A 5 -25.16 7.26 -25.37
CA LEU A 5 -25.45 7.49 -23.95
C LEU A 5 -25.03 6.30 -23.09
N SER A 6 -25.31 5.06 -23.54
CA SER A 6 -24.91 3.85 -22.83
C SER A 6 -23.39 3.71 -22.75
N LEU A 7 -22.68 3.98 -23.86
CA LEU A 7 -21.22 3.91 -23.90
C LEU A 7 -20.58 5.00 -23.04
N ALA A 8 -21.14 6.21 -23.06
CA ALA A 8 -20.70 7.33 -22.21
C ALA A 8 -20.94 7.08 -20.71
N LEU A 9 -21.89 6.22 -20.34
CA LEU A 9 -22.15 5.86 -18.94
C LEU A 9 -21.33 4.64 -18.47
N LEU A 10 -21.05 3.69 -19.37
CA LEU A 10 -20.31 2.46 -19.06
C LEU A 10 -18.80 2.70 -18.95
N LEU A 11 -18.21 3.57 -19.77
CA LEU A 11 -16.77 3.87 -19.70
C LEU A 11 -16.32 4.48 -18.36
N PRO A 12 -17.02 5.48 -17.79
CA PRO A 12 -16.63 6.04 -16.49
C PRO A 12 -16.78 5.01 -15.37
N ALA A 13 -17.86 4.21 -15.38
CA ALA A 13 -18.11 3.19 -14.35
C ALA A 13 -16.98 2.14 -14.26
N LEU A 14 -16.33 1.82 -15.38
CA LEU A 14 -15.18 0.90 -15.44
C LEU A 14 -13.87 1.57 -14.98
N LEU A 15 -13.77 2.91 -15.04
CA LEU A 15 -12.59 3.66 -14.59
C LEU A 15 -12.64 3.95 -13.09
N PHE A 16 -13.83 4.10 -12.51
CA PHE A 16 -13.99 4.36 -11.07
C PHE A 16 -13.64 3.18 -10.15
N THR A 17 -13.57 1.94 -10.68
CA THR A 17 -13.21 0.77 -9.87
C THR A 17 -11.70 0.63 -9.67
N SER A 18 -10.87 1.42 -10.36
CA SER A 18 -9.40 1.28 -10.30
C SER A 18 -8.76 1.93 -9.07
N ASP A 19 -9.45 2.85 -8.39
CA ASP A 19 -8.88 3.66 -7.30
C ASP A 19 -9.22 3.16 -5.89
N ALA A 20 -9.92 2.03 -5.76
CA ALA A 20 -10.46 1.58 -4.48
C ALA A 20 -9.61 0.52 -3.75
N VAL A 21 -8.46 0.11 -4.31
CA VAL A 21 -7.64 -0.92 -3.66
C VAL A 21 -6.98 -0.38 -2.40
N GLN A 22 -7.23 -1.04 -1.29
CA GLN A 22 -6.71 -0.70 0.03
C GLN A 22 -5.98 -1.91 0.63
N VAL A 23 -4.91 -1.65 1.38
CA VAL A 23 -4.11 -2.68 2.06
C VAL A 23 -4.56 -2.79 3.51
N ARG A 24 -4.88 -3.99 3.97
CA ARG A 24 -5.30 -4.31 5.33
C ARG A 24 -4.16 -4.99 6.09
N ASP A 25 -3.83 -4.48 7.27
CA ASP A 25 -2.96 -5.15 8.25
C ASP A 25 -3.70 -5.26 9.60
N GLY A 26 -4.26 -6.44 9.87
CA GLY A 26 -5.17 -6.63 10.98
C GLY A 26 -6.47 -5.82 10.82
N GLU A 27 -6.76 -4.95 11.78
CA GLU A 27 -7.93 -4.06 11.76
C GLU A 27 -7.65 -2.74 11.02
N ASP A 28 -6.37 -2.38 10.85
CA ASP A 28 -5.97 -1.14 10.20
C ASP A 28 -6.05 -1.30 8.67
N ILE A 29 -6.49 -0.23 8.00
CA ILE A 29 -6.63 -0.16 6.55
C ILE A 29 -5.83 1.04 6.05
N PHE A 30 -5.05 0.83 5.01
CA PHE A 30 -4.14 1.80 4.42
C PHE A 30 -4.44 1.96 2.95
N SER A 31 -4.38 3.19 2.44
CA SER A 31 -4.45 3.42 0.99
C SER A 31 -3.25 2.78 0.28
N LEU A 32 -3.45 2.21 -0.91
CA LEU A 32 -2.35 1.64 -1.71
C LEU A 32 -1.28 2.70 -2.02
N GLU A 33 -1.70 3.96 -2.22
CA GLU A 33 -0.79 5.09 -2.43
C GLU A 33 0.04 5.43 -1.19
N SER A 34 -0.53 5.37 0.02
CA SER A 34 0.27 5.54 1.24
C SER A 34 1.35 4.46 1.38
N VAL A 35 1.01 3.21 1.04
CA VAL A 35 1.96 2.09 1.06
C VAL A 35 3.04 2.25 0.01
N ARG A 36 2.73 2.81 -1.17
CA ARG A 36 3.73 3.21 -2.17
C ARG A 36 4.71 4.22 -1.60
N VAL A 37 4.22 5.32 -1.01
CA VAL A 37 5.08 6.33 -0.37
C VAL A 37 5.91 5.70 0.76
N LEU A 38 5.34 4.78 1.54
CA LEU A 38 6.06 4.05 2.59
C LEU A 38 7.25 3.25 2.02
N GLN A 39 7.08 2.60 0.87
CA GLN A 39 8.15 1.87 0.18
C GLN A 39 9.25 2.81 -0.31
N GLU A 40 8.89 3.97 -0.85
CA GLU A 40 9.86 5.00 -1.27
C GLU A 40 10.67 5.54 -0.09
N LEU A 41 10.02 5.78 1.06
CA LEU A 41 10.66 6.29 2.28
C LEU A 41 11.61 5.30 2.94
N ALA A 42 11.33 4.00 2.84
CA ALA A 42 12.22 2.94 3.31
C ALA A 42 13.42 2.68 2.37
N GLY A 43 13.50 3.42 1.26
CA GLY A 43 14.49 3.25 0.20
C GLY A 43 14.17 2.06 -0.72
N PRO A 44 14.82 1.96 -1.90
CA PRO A 44 14.51 0.93 -2.88
C PRO A 44 14.71 -0.46 -2.29
N LEU A 45 13.61 -1.11 -1.92
CA LEU A 45 13.55 -2.55 -1.73
C LEU A 45 13.43 -3.20 -3.12
N ASP A 46 14.33 -2.85 -4.04
CA ASP A 46 14.32 -3.20 -5.47
C ASP A 46 13.89 -4.65 -5.72
N GLY A 47 12.60 -4.93 -5.94
CA GLY A 47 12.05 -6.25 -6.34
C GLY A 47 12.53 -7.48 -5.56
N LYS A 48 13.26 -7.29 -4.47
CA LYS A 48 14.12 -8.28 -3.79
C LYS A 48 13.74 -8.36 -2.33
N VAL A 49 12.48 -8.00 -2.03
CA VAL A 49 11.78 -8.33 -0.78
C VAL A 49 11.92 -9.82 -0.47
N MET A 50 11.99 -10.67 -1.49
CA MET A 50 12.19 -12.11 -1.30
C MET A 50 13.62 -12.51 -0.88
N LYS A 51 14.60 -11.58 -0.89
CA LYS A 51 16.01 -11.83 -0.56
C LYS A 51 16.62 -10.88 0.48
N ALA A 52 15.96 -9.79 0.83
CA ALA A 52 16.38 -8.92 1.92
C ALA A 52 16.14 -9.65 3.26
N SER A 53 17.18 -9.75 4.10
CA SER A 53 17.03 -10.34 5.44
C SER A 53 15.95 -9.56 6.20
N PRO A 54 15.01 -10.23 6.90
CA PRO A 54 13.96 -9.57 7.70
C PRO A 54 14.51 -8.51 8.66
N ARG A 55 15.77 -8.67 9.07
CA ARG A 55 16.50 -7.76 9.95
C ARG A 55 16.88 -6.44 9.27
N LEU A 56 17.23 -6.47 7.98
CA LEU A 56 17.54 -5.26 7.18
C LEU A 56 16.28 -4.46 6.88
N SER A 57 15.16 -5.14 6.60
CA SER A 57 13.86 -4.51 6.43
C SER A 57 13.50 -3.73 7.70
N GLN A 58 13.51 -4.40 8.86
CA GLN A 58 13.19 -3.76 10.15
C GLN A 58 14.05 -2.52 10.45
N THR A 59 15.35 -2.56 10.18
CA THR A 59 16.23 -1.40 10.43
C THR A 59 15.90 -0.19 9.56
N SER A 60 15.42 -0.39 8.32
CA SER A 60 15.04 0.71 7.44
C SER A 60 13.77 1.41 7.92
N TYR A 61 12.80 0.64 8.41
CA TYR A 61 11.52 1.18 8.87
C TYR A 61 11.58 1.89 10.22
N THR A 62 12.63 1.70 11.03
CA THR A 62 12.80 2.43 12.30
C THR A 62 12.96 3.94 12.09
N SER A 63 13.59 4.35 10.99
CA SER A 63 13.78 5.78 10.65
C SER A 63 12.56 6.41 9.97
N VAL A 64 11.68 5.61 9.40
CA VAL A 64 10.53 6.08 8.60
C VAL A 64 9.52 6.86 9.45
N CYS A 65 9.37 6.52 10.73
CA CYS A 65 8.47 7.21 11.65
C CYS A 65 8.83 8.68 11.94
N ASN A 66 10.07 9.09 11.69
CA ASN A 66 10.51 10.49 11.87
C ASN A 66 10.52 11.27 10.54
N HIS A 67 10.08 10.66 9.44
CA HIS A 67 10.14 11.28 8.14
C HIS A 67 9.00 12.32 7.97
N PRO A 68 9.29 13.57 7.57
CA PRO A 68 8.27 14.64 7.48
C PRO A 68 7.18 14.38 6.44
N THR A 69 7.44 13.51 5.48
CA THR A 69 6.49 13.12 4.42
C THR A 69 5.83 11.77 4.68
N LEU A 70 5.94 11.23 5.90
CA LEU A 70 5.23 10.01 6.29
C LEU A 70 3.71 10.23 6.14
N PRO A 71 3.00 9.36 5.42
CA PRO A 71 1.54 9.46 5.34
C PRO A 71 0.88 9.40 6.73
N GLN A 72 -0.15 10.23 6.92
CA GLN A 72 -0.83 10.38 8.21
C GLN A 72 -1.41 9.06 8.75
N GLU A 73 -1.76 8.14 7.85
CA GLU A 73 -2.27 6.80 8.16
C GLU A 73 -1.28 5.96 8.98
N PHE A 74 0.03 6.15 8.81
CA PHE A 74 1.07 5.38 9.53
C PHE A 74 1.52 6.02 10.85
N VAL A 75 1.17 7.28 11.10
CA VAL A 75 1.48 7.97 12.35
C VAL A 75 1.00 7.18 13.58
N PRO A 76 -0.25 6.68 13.67
CA PRO A 76 -0.66 5.86 14.80
C PRO A 76 0.12 4.54 14.92
N VAL A 77 0.53 3.93 13.80
CA VAL A 77 1.33 2.70 13.78
C VAL A 77 2.71 2.92 14.43
N CYS A 78 3.31 4.10 14.23
CA CYS A 78 4.60 4.46 14.80
C CYS A 78 4.61 4.53 16.33
N TYR A 79 3.47 4.73 16.98
CA TYR A 79 3.36 4.75 18.44
C TYR A 79 3.08 3.38 19.06
N GLN A 80 2.84 2.36 18.23
CA GLN A 80 2.50 1.02 18.70
C GLN A 80 3.73 0.13 18.82
N GLU A 81 3.67 -0.86 19.71
CA GLU A 81 4.73 -1.85 19.85
C GLU A 81 4.92 -2.62 18.53
N GLY A 82 6.19 -2.81 18.15
CA GLY A 82 6.54 -3.49 16.90
C GLY A 82 6.27 -2.69 15.63
N ALA A 83 6.15 -1.35 15.71
CA ALA A 83 5.93 -0.46 14.57
C ALA A 83 6.83 -0.78 13.37
N ALA A 84 8.14 -0.94 13.59
CA ALA A 84 9.09 -1.27 12.53
C ALA A 84 8.77 -2.60 11.83
N MET A 85 8.27 -3.61 12.56
CA MET A 85 7.87 -4.88 11.97
C MET A 85 6.60 -4.75 11.14
N ARG A 86 5.62 -3.96 11.61
CA ARG A 86 4.38 -3.71 10.85
C ARG A 86 4.62 -2.89 9.60
N LEU A 87 5.37 -1.80 9.69
CA LEU A 87 5.78 -1.01 8.53
C LEU A 87 6.59 -1.86 7.54
N ALA A 88 7.44 -2.78 8.02
CA ALA A 88 8.14 -3.72 7.16
C ALA A 88 7.22 -4.70 6.43
N ARG A 89 6.13 -5.15 7.07
CA ARG A 89 5.13 -6.00 6.41
C ARG A 89 4.35 -5.23 5.36
N LEU A 90 3.91 -4.02 5.69
CA LEU A 90 3.21 -3.13 4.77
C LEU A 90 4.08 -2.77 3.56
N GLY A 91 5.35 -2.44 3.78
CA GLY A 91 6.29 -2.15 2.71
C GLY A 91 6.75 -3.38 1.90
N ALA A 92 6.45 -4.60 2.36
CA ALA A 92 6.67 -5.83 1.60
C ALA A 92 5.48 -6.19 0.69
N VAL A 93 4.39 -5.42 0.73
CA VAL A 93 3.20 -5.66 -0.09
C VAL A 93 3.51 -5.39 -1.57
N PRO A 94 3.31 -6.38 -2.46
CA PRO A 94 3.53 -6.19 -3.89
C PRO A 94 2.40 -5.36 -4.51
N LEU A 95 2.69 -4.07 -4.80
CA LEU A 95 1.69 -3.11 -5.30
C LEU A 95 1.03 -3.58 -6.61
N ASP A 96 1.82 -4.06 -7.58
CA ASP A 96 1.31 -4.53 -8.88
C ASP A 96 0.34 -5.73 -8.73
N VAL A 97 0.57 -6.58 -7.72
CA VAL A 97 -0.29 -7.74 -7.43
C VAL A 97 -1.56 -7.30 -6.70
N CYS A 98 -1.49 -6.22 -5.93
CA CYS A 98 -2.63 -5.61 -5.28
C CYS A 98 -3.58 -4.91 -6.26
N GLU A 99 -3.07 -4.27 -7.31
CA GLU A 99 -3.91 -3.68 -8.38
C GLU A 99 -4.79 -4.73 -9.07
N ILE A 100 -4.32 -5.98 -9.16
CA ILE A 100 -5.09 -7.11 -9.73
C ILE A 100 -5.78 -7.97 -8.66
N CYS A 101 -5.86 -7.51 -7.41
CA CYS A 101 -6.54 -8.19 -6.30
C CYS A 101 -6.05 -9.61 -6.03
N ALA A 102 -4.79 -9.91 -6.38
CA ALA A 102 -4.21 -11.25 -6.25
C ALA A 102 -3.37 -11.41 -4.97
N PHE A 103 -3.50 -10.47 -4.03
CA PHE A 103 -2.83 -10.49 -2.73
C PHE A 103 -3.85 -10.34 -1.60
N VAL A 104 -3.81 -11.22 -0.61
CA VAL A 104 -4.85 -11.33 0.44
C VAL A 104 -4.99 -10.09 1.32
N ALA A 105 -3.91 -9.32 1.49
CA ALA A 105 -3.98 -8.07 2.25
C ALA A 105 -4.70 -6.96 1.48
N CYS A 106 -4.91 -7.11 0.17
CA CYS A 106 -5.51 -6.09 -0.67
C CYS A 106 -7.03 -6.31 -0.78
N THR A 107 -7.76 -5.24 -0.51
CA THR A 107 -9.21 -5.19 -0.31
C THR A 107 -9.80 -4.02 -1.09
N GLY A 108 -11.12 -3.91 -1.21
CA GLY A 108 -11.75 -2.85 -2.00
C GLY A 108 -11.85 -3.16 -3.51
N CYS A 109 -11.43 -4.37 -3.86
CA CYS A 109 -12.03 -5.17 -4.91
C CYS A 109 -13.32 -5.82 -4.36
#